data_AF-A0A933NCV2-F1
#
_entry.id   AF-A0A933NCV2-F1
#
_cell.length_a   1.000
_cell.length_b   1.000
_cell.length_c   1.000
_cell.angle_alpha   90.00
_cell.angle_beta   90.00
_cell.angle_gamma   90.00
#
_symmetry.space_group_name_H-M   'P 1'
#
loop_
_entity.id
_entity.type
_entity.pdbx_description
1 polymer ?
#
loop_
_entity_poly.entity_id
_entity_poly.type
_entity_poly.pdbx_seq_one_letter_code
_entity_poly.pdbx_strand_id
1 'polypeptide(L)'
;MKKLTFVSALAFMLVARPSLAIQLDDPTNFQVVQIWRGVDFGVPGRLGGLLFSEDGQTLFAVGNAEASDSALYALPVSRDPSTGRILSFGAPTLVFAGTATTPGLDAGLERGPEGTLFYTYWSAHKLGERPEANPGVETMFDMTPTGVPSSVAGLAFSPFLLDANSGFQRMQVSSWLGDGVYDVPLTPRGGGIFEPGAATLFVRLPQEGTGAIQYVPRGLYTGNLMYVNWNFGEVRMLVIDSATGLPINDVTGLPERDPATPRDIRFASDMGVGPWGLEFDPLTLDFLVSTWNGDPSNSIIQFSGPGFANQPPHAKDQGITTWVNTPIDFVLGATDPDRDPLSFQIVSPPANGVLTGTTAERSYSPEPGFVGTDHLTFRASDGFLTSNTATVTIVVSYRYGPDAGSSDRGAEPDMGLEQDATELDAATEADSGALDLGARDSEAVSDAGPRPDAGSPGEEEGCDCAAGESRGSSAWSLALLTLVAVRRRTRSRSSSR
;
A
#
# COMPACT_ATOMS: atom_id res chain seq x y z
N MET A 1 22.89 -67.35 22.46
CA MET A 1 23.58 -66.35 21.61
C MET A 1 22.54 -65.32 21.17
N LYS A 2 22.51 -64.14 21.80
CA LYS A 2 21.53 -63.07 21.55
C LYS A 2 21.89 -62.34 20.26
N LYS A 3 20.97 -62.29 19.28
CA LYS A 3 21.10 -61.43 18.08
C LYS A 3 20.65 -60.03 18.46
N LEU A 4 21.57 -59.08 18.36
CA LEU A 4 21.36 -57.66 18.57
C LEU A 4 20.80 -57.06 17.27
N THR A 5 19.58 -56.57 17.30
CA THR A 5 18.93 -55.89 16.17
C THR A 5 19.32 -54.42 16.23
N PHE A 6 20.11 -53.93 15.27
CA PHE A 6 20.39 -52.51 15.11
C PHE A 6 19.17 -51.83 14.49
N VAL A 7 18.45 -51.01 15.26
CA VAL A 7 17.48 -50.05 14.74
C VAL A 7 18.27 -48.80 14.38
N SER A 8 18.34 -48.48 13.08
CA SER A 8 18.92 -47.24 12.60
C SER A 8 17.93 -46.11 12.88
N ALA A 9 18.09 -45.43 14.02
CA ALA A 9 17.42 -44.17 14.28
C ALA A 9 18.02 -43.11 13.33
N LEU A 10 17.24 -42.66 12.36
CA LEU A 10 17.55 -41.47 11.58
C LEU A 10 17.33 -40.27 12.52
N ALA A 11 18.39 -39.86 13.22
CA ALA A 11 18.38 -38.62 13.99
C ALA A 11 18.26 -37.46 13.00
N PHE A 12 17.10 -36.82 12.94
CA PHE A 12 17.03 -35.45 12.44
C PHE A 12 17.93 -34.62 13.36
N MET A 13 19.12 -34.27 12.86
CA MET A 13 19.94 -33.25 13.49
C MET A 13 19.17 -31.95 13.31
N LEU A 14 18.40 -31.58 14.33
CA LEU A 14 17.85 -30.23 14.46
C LEU A 14 19.07 -29.33 14.64
N VAL A 15 19.60 -28.83 13.53
CA VAL A 15 20.54 -27.72 13.59
C VAL A 15 19.71 -26.58 14.15
N ALA A 16 19.89 -26.29 15.43
CA ALA A 16 19.40 -25.05 16.02
C ALA A 16 19.98 -23.93 15.17
N ARG A 17 19.16 -23.37 14.28
CA ARG A 17 19.48 -22.11 13.67
C ARG A 17 19.54 -21.13 14.83
N PRO A 18 20.60 -20.32 14.98
CA PRO A 18 20.49 -19.16 15.85
C PRO A 18 19.23 -18.41 15.40
N SER A 19 18.35 -18.04 16.34
CA SER A 19 17.16 -17.23 16.04
C SER A 19 17.66 -16.03 15.24
N LEU A 20 17.36 -16.01 13.94
CA LEU A 20 17.61 -14.82 13.14
C LEU A 20 16.64 -13.78 13.69
N ALA A 21 17.14 -12.63 14.08
CA ALA A 21 16.28 -11.52 14.46
C ALA A 21 15.32 -11.26 13.29
N ILE A 22 14.03 -11.05 13.58
CA ILE A 22 13.02 -10.67 12.58
C ILE A 22 13.60 -9.54 11.71
N GLN A 23 13.61 -9.74 10.40
CA GLN A 23 14.14 -8.76 9.46
C GLN A 23 13.01 -7.87 8.98
N LEU A 24 13.27 -6.56 8.99
CA LEU A 24 12.38 -5.55 8.42
C LEU A 24 12.96 -5.07 7.10
N ASP A 25 12.14 -4.98 6.07
CA ASP A 25 12.57 -4.45 4.77
C ASP A 25 12.74 -2.91 4.83
N ASP A 26 12.08 -2.23 5.80
CA ASP A 26 12.29 -0.82 6.12
C ASP A 26 12.57 -0.60 7.63
N PRO A 27 13.82 -0.86 8.08
CA PRO A 27 14.21 -0.66 9.47
C PRO A 27 14.41 0.82 9.84
N THR A 28 14.25 1.75 8.89
CA THR A 28 14.35 3.19 9.17
C THR A 28 13.04 3.72 9.75
N ASN A 29 11.92 3.23 9.22
CA ASN A 29 10.59 3.67 9.63
C ASN A 29 9.91 2.72 10.63
N PHE A 30 10.42 1.50 10.78
CA PHE A 30 9.79 0.47 11.60
C PHE A 30 10.81 -0.31 12.44
N GLN A 31 10.36 -0.83 13.58
CA GLN A 31 11.13 -1.66 14.49
C GLN A 31 10.22 -2.62 15.24
N VAL A 32 10.77 -3.79 15.62
CA VAL A 32 10.15 -4.66 16.61
C VAL A 32 10.42 -4.07 17.98
N VAL A 33 9.37 -3.67 18.71
CA VAL A 33 9.53 -2.99 20.01
C VAL A 33 9.33 -3.92 21.20
N GLN A 34 8.46 -4.91 21.09
CA GLN A 34 8.14 -5.86 22.15
C GLN A 34 7.76 -7.21 21.57
N ILE A 35 8.04 -8.25 22.36
CA ILE A 35 7.63 -9.63 22.09
C ILE A 35 7.13 -10.19 23.43
N TRP A 36 5.85 -10.56 23.49
CA TRP A 36 5.26 -11.21 24.66
C TRP A 36 4.95 -12.66 24.32
N ARG A 37 5.39 -13.60 25.16
CA ARG A 37 5.07 -15.02 24.95
C ARG A 37 3.69 -15.31 25.51
N GLY A 38 2.88 -16.07 24.76
CA GLY A 38 1.52 -16.48 25.15
C GLY A 38 1.45 -17.08 26.56
N VAL A 39 2.45 -17.90 26.88
CA VAL A 39 2.59 -18.54 28.19
C VAL A 39 2.79 -17.56 29.35
N ASP A 40 3.38 -16.39 29.10
CA ASP A 40 3.71 -15.42 30.15
C ASP A 40 2.49 -14.60 30.57
N PHE A 41 1.57 -14.35 29.63
CA PHE A 41 0.28 -13.70 29.90
C PHE A 41 -0.88 -14.70 30.01
N GLY A 42 -0.60 -16.00 30.04
CA GLY A 42 -1.56 -17.04 30.45
C GLY A 42 -2.59 -17.47 29.40
N VAL A 43 -2.46 -17.06 28.13
CA VAL A 43 -3.33 -17.60 27.07
C VAL A 43 -2.87 -19.01 26.70
N PRO A 44 -3.75 -20.02 26.71
CA PRO A 44 -3.36 -21.41 26.45
C PRO A 44 -2.89 -21.65 25.02
N GLY A 45 -1.98 -22.61 24.89
CA GLY A 45 -1.55 -23.17 23.62
C GLY A 45 -1.06 -22.13 22.65
N ARG A 46 -1.40 -22.30 21.38
CA ARG A 46 -0.90 -21.50 20.26
C ARG A 46 -1.88 -20.37 19.98
N LEU A 47 -1.35 -19.20 19.64
CA LEU A 47 -2.16 -18.02 19.39
C LEU A 47 -2.70 -17.99 17.96
N GLY A 48 -3.89 -17.42 17.80
CA GLY A 48 -4.52 -17.17 16.50
C GLY A 48 -4.98 -15.72 16.36
N GLY A 49 -6.21 -15.51 15.88
CA GLY A 49 -6.75 -14.17 15.65
C GLY A 49 -6.60 -13.22 16.84
N LEU A 50 -6.34 -11.96 16.51
CA LEU A 50 -6.21 -10.84 17.44
C LEU A 50 -7.27 -9.80 17.09
N LEU A 51 -7.76 -9.07 18.07
CA LEU A 51 -8.70 -7.95 17.88
C LEU A 51 -8.62 -7.01 19.08
N PHE A 52 -8.49 -5.70 18.89
CA PHE A 52 -8.62 -4.77 20.00
C PHE A 52 -10.08 -4.38 20.26
N SER A 53 -10.40 -4.03 21.51
CA SER A 53 -11.55 -3.17 21.78
C SER A 53 -11.31 -1.78 21.19
N GLU A 54 -12.36 -1.07 20.80
CA GLU A 54 -12.25 0.27 20.18
C GLU A 54 -11.49 1.28 21.05
N ASP A 55 -11.59 1.15 22.38
CA ASP A 55 -10.88 1.99 23.35
C ASP A 55 -9.41 1.57 23.60
N GLY A 56 -8.97 0.49 22.94
CA GLY A 56 -7.64 -0.10 23.07
C GLY A 56 -7.33 -0.68 24.47
N GLN A 57 -8.31 -0.79 25.37
CA GLN A 57 -8.07 -1.26 26.74
C GLN A 57 -8.08 -2.78 26.88
N THR A 58 -8.60 -3.49 25.88
CA THR A 58 -8.67 -4.95 25.85
C THR A 58 -8.11 -5.46 24.53
N LEU A 59 -7.20 -6.43 24.59
CA LEU A 59 -6.82 -7.26 23.45
C LEU A 59 -7.59 -8.57 23.56
N PHE A 60 -8.34 -8.92 22.53
CA PHE A 60 -8.90 -10.24 22.35
C PHE A 60 -7.92 -11.11 21.59
N ALA A 61 -7.67 -12.32 22.07
CA ALA A 61 -6.77 -13.27 21.44
C ALA A 61 -7.35 -14.68 21.44
N VAL A 62 -7.28 -15.35 20.29
CA VAL A 62 -7.59 -16.77 20.18
C VAL A 62 -6.46 -17.58 20.81
N GLY A 63 -6.79 -18.40 21.81
CA GLY A 63 -5.90 -19.37 22.42
C GLY A 63 -6.26 -20.80 22.00
N ASN A 64 -5.31 -21.72 22.08
CA ASN A 64 -5.41 -23.08 21.52
C ASN A 64 -5.92 -23.06 20.07
N ALA A 65 -5.43 -22.11 19.26
CA ALA A 65 -5.87 -21.93 17.88
C ALA A 65 -5.82 -23.25 17.09
N GLU A 66 -6.83 -23.47 16.25
CA GLU A 66 -7.08 -24.68 15.46
C GLU A 66 -7.43 -25.95 16.25
N ALA A 67 -7.31 -25.95 17.58
CA ALA A 67 -7.65 -27.12 18.40
C ALA A 67 -9.14 -27.16 18.76
N SER A 68 -9.65 -28.36 19.06
CA SER A 68 -11.06 -28.55 19.45
C SER A 68 -11.47 -27.83 20.74
N ASP A 69 -10.49 -27.41 21.55
CA ASP A 69 -10.64 -26.63 22.78
C ASP A 69 -10.17 -25.18 22.62
N SER A 70 -10.09 -24.69 21.37
CA SER A 70 -9.86 -23.29 21.05
C SER A 70 -10.89 -22.38 21.72
N ALA A 71 -10.45 -21.19 22.13
CA ALA A 71 -11.31 -20.22 22.78
C ALA A 71 -10.81 -18.79 22.56
N LEU A 72 -11.73 -17.83 22.66
CA LEU A 72 -11.39 -16.42 22.66
C LEU A 72 -11.21 -15.93 24.10
N TYR A 73 -10.08 -15.26 24.35
CA TYR A 73 -9.74 -14.68 25.64
C TYR A 73 -9.66 -13.16 25.52
N ALA A 74 -10.13 -12.46 26.55
CA ALA A 74 -9.97 -11.03 26.73
C ALA A 74 -8.81 -10.75 27.69
N LEU A 75 -7.87 -9.91 27.26
CA LEU A 75 -6.69 -9.52 28.02
C LEU A 75 -6.73 -8.02 28.31
N PRO A 76 -6.75 -7.59 29.57
CA PRO A 76 -6.58 -6.18 29.90
C PRO A 76 -5.22 -5.66 29.40
N VAL A 77 -5.20 -4.51 28.75
CA VAL A 77 -3.98 -3.90 28.20
C VAL A 77 -3.46 -2.85 29.18
N SER A 78 -2.28 -3.08 29.75
CA SER A 78 -1.60 -2.06 30.56
C SER A 78 -0.81 -1.14 29.64
N ARG A 79 -0.97 0.18 29.81
CA ARG A 79 -0.37 1.18 28.92
C ARG A 79 0.45 2.22 29.69
N ASP A 80 1.43 2.76 29.01
CA ASP A 80 2.12 3.97 29.46
C ASP A 80 1.16 5.17 29.35
N PRO A 81 0.90 5.92 30.44
CA PRO A 81 -0.12 6.97 30.44
C PRO A 81 0.28 8.20 29.62
N SER A 82 1.56 8.36 29.26
CA SER A 82 2.06 9.52 28.52
C SER A 82 2.13 9.26 27.01
N THR A 83 2.44 8.03 26.62
CA THR A 83 2.68 7.65 25.21
C THR A 83 1.60 6.73 24.65
N GLY A 84 0.73 6.17 25.50
CA GLY A 84 -0.28 5.19 25.11
C GLY A 84 0.29 3.81 24.77
N ARG A 85 1.61 3.63 24.79
CA ARG A 85 2.30 2.38 24.43
C ARG A 85 1.89 1.22 25.33
N ILE A 86 1.74 0.04 24.74
CA ILE A 86 1.47 -1.20 25.46
C ILE A 86 2.69 -1.58 26.29
N LEU A 87 2.48 -1.82 27.59
CA LEU A 87 3.50 -2.27 28.52
C LEU A 87 3.40 -3.79 28.78
N SER A 88 2.17 -4.29 28.94
CA SER A 88 1.92 -5.70 29.23
C SER A 88 0.45 -6.06 29.04
N PHE A 89 0.17 -7.36 28.95
CA PHE A 89 -1.17 -7.92 29.01
C PHE A 89 -1.47 -8.49 30.39
N GLY A 90 -2.67 -8.24 30.90
CA GLY A 90 -3.19 -8.77 32.15
C GLY A 90 -3.66 -10.23 32.02
N ALA A 91 -4.13 -10.78 33.14
CA ALA A 91 -4.64 -12.16 33.17
C ALA A 91 -5.86 -12.33 32.22
N PRO A 92 -5.91 -13.43 31.45
CA PRO A 92 -6.92 -13.61 30.43
C PRO A 92 -8.25 -14.04 31.07
N THR A 93 -9.34 -13.48 30.57
CA THR A 93 -10.70 -13.91 30.91
C THR A 93 -11.31 -14.60 29.70
N LEU A 94 -11.91 -15.78 29.89
CA LEU A 94 -12.62 -16.48 28.83
C LEU A 94 -13.80 -15.65 28.35
N VAL A 95 -13.86 -15.35 27.05
CA VAL A 95 -15.02 -14.72 26.41
C VAL A 95 -16.01 -15.80 25.98
N PHE A 96 -15.55 -16.72 25.14
CA PHE A 96 -16.30 -17.91 24.75
C PHE A 96 -15.35 -19.03 24.30
N ALA A 97 -15.80 -20.28 24.43
CA ALA A 97 -15.15 -21.43 23.82
C ALA A 97 -15.70 -21.64 22.40
N GLY A 98 -14.83 -22.02 21.46
CA GLY A 98 -15.26 -22.43 20.12
C GLY A 98 -16.19 -23.64 20.21
N THR A 99 -17.25 -23.66 19.40
CA THR A 99 -18.23 -24.77 19.42
C THR A 99 -17.99 -25.79 18.32
N ALA A 100 -17.18 -25.47 17.30
CA ALA A 100 -16.77 -26.45 16.31
C ALA A 100 -15.76 -27.43 16.93
N THR A 101 -16.17 -28.69 17.05
CA THR A 101 -15.37 -29.74 17.71
C THR A 101 -14.19 -30.23 16.87
N THR A 102 -14.13 -29.87 15.59
CA THR A 102 -13.07 -30.28 14.66
C THR A 102 -13.07 -29.39 13.41
N PRO A 103 -12.02 -28.62 13.16
CA PRO A 103 -11.10 -27.95 14.10
C PRO A 103 -11.66 -26.64 14.68
N GLY A 104 -10.82 -25.98 15.48
CA GLY A 104 -11.16 -24.79 16.26
C GLY A 104 -11.06 -23.44 15.56
N LEU A 105 -11.20 -22.39 16.36
CA LEU A 105 -11.04 -20.98 15.98
C LEU A 105 -9.68 -20.74 15.32
N ASP A 106 -9.68 -19.83 14.35
CA ASP A 106 -8.56 -19.59 13.45
C ASP A 106 -8.00 -18.16 13.54
N ALA A 107 -7.31 -17.69 12.50
CA ALA A 107 -6.70 -16.36 12.39
C ALA A 107 -7.71 -15.21 12.26
N GLY A 108 -8.89 -15.47 11.69
CA GLY A 108 -9.88 -14.43 11.38
C GLY A 108 -10.71 -14.06 12.60
N LEU A 109 -10.71 -12.79 12.96
CA LEU A 109 -11.47 -12.21 14.07
C LEU A 109 -11.68 -10.73 13.79
N GLU A 110 -12.93 -10.28 13.64
CA GLU A 110 -13.22 -8.87 13.31
C GLU A 110 -14.61 -8.44 13.78
N ARG A 111 -14.78 -7.12 13.98
CA ARG A 111 -16.09 -6.51 14.18
C ARG A 111 -16.69 -6.08 12.86
N GLY A 112 -17.86 -6.62 12.56
CA GLY A 112 -18.62 -6.29 11.37
C GLY A 112 -19.80 -5.35 11.65
N PRO A 113 -20.80 -5.34 10.75
CA PRO A 113 -21.97 -4.49 10.89
C PRO A 113 -22.72 -4.74 12.20
N GLU A 114 -23.30 -3.67 12.76
CA GLU A 114 -24.05 -3.72 14.03
C GLU A 114 -23.25 -4.24 15.23
N GLY A 115 -21.91 -4.17 15.18
CA GLY A 115 -21.02 -4.63 16.25
C GLY A 115 -20.86 -6.15 16.33
N THR A 116 -21.44 -6.89 15.39
CA THR A 116 -21.35 -8.36 15.34
C THR A 116 -19.92 -8.81 15.23
N LEU A 117 -19.53 -9.74 16.11
CA LEU A 117 -18.22 -10.36 16.08
C LEU A 117 -18.22 -11.51 15.05
N PHE A 118 -17.36 -11.41 14.05
CA PHE A 118 -17.09 -12.43 13.05
C PHE A 118 -15.78 -13.15 13.38
N TYR A 119 -15.74 -14.45 13.16
CA TYR A 119 -14.53 -15.25 13.36
C TYR A 119 -14.55 -16.53 12.52
N THR A 120 -13.38 -17.07 12.21
CA THR A 120 -13.24 -18.23 11.32
C THR A 120 -12.88 -19.51 12.08
N TYR A 121 -13.24 -20.65 11.50
CA TYR A 121 -12.82 -21.97 11.97
C TYR A 121 -11.99 -22.69 10.91
N TRP A 122 -10.77 -23.06 11.30
CA TRP A 122 -9.85 -23.85 10.46
C TRP A 122 -10.44 -25.24 10.21
N SER A 123 -10.20 -25.85 9.04
CA SER A 123 -10.72 -27.11 8.44
C SER A 123 -12.23 -27.40 8.52
N ALA A 124 -13.00 -26.67 9.32
CA ALA A 124 -14.46 -26.75 9.33
C ALA A 124 -15.06 -25.94 8.18
N HIS A 125 -14.29 -24.99 7.63
CA HIS A 125 -14.71 -24.08 6.56
C HIS A 125 -15.97 -23.29 6.93
N LYS A 126 -15.96 -22.75 8.17
CA LYS A 126 -17.09 -22.04 8.74
C LYS A 126 -16.74 -20.61 9.12
N LEU A 127 -17.73 -19.74 8.97
CA LEU A 127 -17.77 -18.40 9.54
C LEU A 127 -18.70 -18.42 10.75
N GLY A 128 -18.18 -18.04 11.91
CA GLY A 128 -18.94 -17.86 13.13
C GLY A 128 -19.32 -16.40 13.34
N GLU A 129 -20.52 -16.18 13.88
CA GLU A 129 -21.08 -14.87 14.19
C GLU A 129 -21.64 -14.86 15.61
N ARG A 130 -21.33 -13.78 16.34
CA ARG A 130 -21.95 -13.45 17.62
C ARG A 130 -22.40 -11.99 17.60
N PRO A 131 -23.72 -11.72 17.49
CA PRO A 131 -24.25 -10.36 17.54
C PRO A 131 -23.91 -9.66 18.85
N GLU A 132 -23.60 -8.36 18.80
CA GLU A 132 -23.37 -7.57 20.02
C GLU A 132 -24.58 -7.59 20.96
N ALA A 133 -25.79 -7.55 20.39
CA ALA A 133 -27.04 -7.62 21.15
C ALA A 133 -27.29 -8.98 21.83
N ASN A 134 -26.60 -10.05 21.38
CA ASN A 134 -26.74 -11.39 21.94
C ASN A 134 -25.42 -12.20 21.83
N PRO A 135 -24.39 -11.79 22.58
CA PRO A 135 -23.04 -12.32 22.39
C PRO A 135 -22.89 -13.79 22.83
N GLY A 136 -23.87 -14.31 23.58
CA GLY A 136 -23.86 -15.68 24.08
C GLY A 136 -24.23 -16.74 23.04
N VAL A 137 -24.95 -16.38 21.98
CA VAL A 137 -25.41 -17.32 20.95
C VAL A 137 -24.55 -17.18 19.70
N GLU A 138 -23.92 -18.29 19.31
CA GLU A 138 -23.19 -18.39 18.05
C GLU A 138 -24.12 -18.84 16.93
N THR A 139 -24.00 -18.18 15.79
CA THR A 139 -24.49 -18.67 14.49
C THR A 139 -23.29 -19.06 13.64
N MET A 140 -23.35 -20.22 12.99
CA MET A 140 -22.29 -20.67 12.09
C MET A 140 -22.83 -20.84 10.68
N PHE A 141 -22.12 -20.29 9.71
CA PHE A 141 -22.37 -20.48 8.29
C PHE A 141 -21.30 -21.39 7.68
N ASP A 142 -21.73 -22.38 6.89
CA ASP A 142 -20.84 -23.13 6.00
C ASP A 142 -20.43 -22.23 4.84
N MET A 143 -19.14 -22.07 4.62
CA MET A 143 -18.61 -21.22 3.56
C MET A 143 -18.52 -21.94 2.22
N THR A 144 -18.72 -23.26 2.17
CA THR A 144 -18.69 -24.04 0.92
C THR A 144 -19.64 -23.52 -0.17
N PRO A 145 -20.91 -23.15 0.13
CA PRO A 145 -21.83 -22.61 -0.87
C PRO A 145 -21.43 -21.24 -1.41
N THR A 146 -20.56 -20.50 -0.70
CA THR A 146 -20.07 -19.19 -1.17
C THR A 146 -19.11 -19.33 -2.36
N GLY A 147 -18.48 -20.50 -2.54
CA GLY A 147 -17.49 -20.73 -3.59
C GLY A 147 -16.05 -20.38 -3.20
N VAL A 148 -15.79 -19.99 -1.95
CA VAL A 148 -14.42 -19.96 -1.41
C VAL A 148 -13.87 -21.39 -1.42
N PRO A 149 -12.67 -21.64 -1.98
CA PRO A 149 -12.24 -23.00 -2.34
C PRO A 149 -11.75 -23.86 -1.17
N SER A 150 -11.38 -23.25 -0.04
CA SER A 150 -10.85 -23.95 1.13
C SER A 150 -11.15 -23.17 2.41
N SER A 151 -10.74 -23.69 3.56
CA SER A 151 -10.96 -23.04 4.85
C SER A 151 -10.58 -21.56 4.84
N VAL A 152 -11.55 -20.74 5.22
CA VAL A 152 -11.37 -19.32 5.47
C VAL A 152 -10.41 -19.15 6.63
N ALA A 153 -9.36 -18.36 6.44
CA ALA A 153 -8.33 -18.11 7.45
C ALA A 153 -8.54 -16.72 8.05
N GLY A 154 -7.90 -15.69 7.48
CA GLY A 154 -8.09 -14.29 7.84
C GLY A 154 -9.39 -13.70 7.31
N LEU A 155 -9.87 -12.66 7.98
CA LEU A 155 -11.01 -11.88 7.54
C LEU A 155 -10.80 -10.40 7.90
N ALA A 156 -11.28 -9.50 7.04
CA ALA A 156 -11.29 -8.06 7.28
C ALA A 156 -12.45 -7.41 6.52
N PHE A 157 -12.77 -6.17 6.86
CA PHE A 157 -13.71 -5.36 6.10
C PHE A 157 -12.98 -4.27 5.31
N SER A 158 -13.32 -4.12 4.04
CA SER A 158 -12.67 -3.14 3.16
C SER A 158 -13.15 -1.72 3.45
N PRO A 159 -12.26 -0.76 3.76
CA PRO A 159 -12.66 0.63 4.00
C PRO A 159 -13.09 1.37 2.72
N PHE A 160 -12.83 0.80 1.55
CA PHE A 160 -13.11 1.42 0.24
C PHE A 160 -14.35 0.83 -0.45
N LEU A 161 -14.66 -0.44 -0.18
CA LEU A 161 -15.73 -1.15 -0.86
C LEU A 161 -16.94 -1.28 0.05
N LEU A 162 -18.09 -0.77 -0.41
CA LEU A 162 -19.36 -0.94 0.29
C LEU A 162 -20.06 -2.23 -0.17
N ASP A 163 -20.65 -2.94 0.78
CA ASP A 163 -21.61 -4.00 0.53
C ASP A 163 -23.02 -3.39 0.40
N ALA A 164 -23.65 -3.62 -0.75
CA ALA A 164 -24.98 -3.08 -1.03
C ALA A 164 -26.10 -3.74 -0.21
N ASN A 165 -25.90 -4.97 0.27
CA ASN A 165 -26.90 -5.72 1.02
C ASN A 165 -26.91 -5.34 2.51
N SER A 166 -25.73 -5.19 3.11
CA SER A 166 -25.60 -4.82 4.52
C SER A 166 -25.49 -3.30 4.74
N GLY A 167 -25.12 -2.54 3.71
CA GLY A 167 -24.81 -1.11 3.85
C GLY A 167 -23.53 -0.85 4.65
N PHE A 168 -22.72 -1.88 4.88
CA PHE A 168 -21.47 -1.83 5.61
C PHE A 168 -20.29 -2.05 4.66
N GLN A 169 -19.07 -1.92 5.18
CA GLN A 169 -17.87 -2.29 4.46
C GLN A 169 -17.94 -3.74 3.97
N ARG A 170 -17.33 -4.02 2.81
CA ARG A 170 -17.35 -5.33 2.18
C ARG A 170 -16.44 -6.29 2.92
N MET A 171 -16.99 -7.44 3.31
CA MET A 171 -16.19 -8.49 3.95
C MET A 171 -15.25 -9.13 2.92
N GLN A 172 -14.00 -9.29 3.33
CA GLN A 172 -12.97 -10.00 2.59
C GLN A 172 -12.42 -11.13 3.45
N VAL A 173 -12.20 -12.28 2.83
CA VAL A 173 -11.64 -13.47 3.50
C VAL A 173 -10.48 -14.03 2.71
N SER A 174 -9.42 -14.46 3.40
CA SER A 174 -8.33 -15.24 2.80
C SER A 174 -8.65 -16.74 2.88
N SER A 175 -8.07 -17.53 1.97
CA SER A 175 -8.25 -18.97 1.91
C SER A 175 -6.92 -19.69 2.18
N TRP A 176 -6.89 -20.61 3.14
CA TRP A 176 -5.65 -21.25 3.62
C TRP A 176 -4.87 -22.03 2.55
N LEU A 177 -5.51 -22.95 1.81
CA LEU A 177 -4.87 -23.72 0.73
C LEU A 177 -4.76 -22.92 -0.58
N GLY A 178 -5.13 -21.64 -0.56
CA GLY A 178 -5.13 -20.79 -1.72
C GLY A 178 -4.18 -19.62 -1.58
N ASP A 179 -4.03 -18.94 -2.70
CA ASP A 179 -3.48 -17.60 -2.82
C ASP A 179 -4.58 -16.52 -2.86
N GLY A 180 -5.85 -16.94 -2.87
CA GLY A 180 -6.98 -16.04 -3.06
C GLY A 180 -7.42 -15.26 -1.82
N VAL A 181 -7.69 -13.97 -2.01
CA VAL A 181 -8.59 -13.18 -1.14
C VAL A 181 -9.90 -12.98 -1.90
N TYR A 182 -11.02 -13.14 -1.19
CA TYR A 182 -12.35 -13.14 -1.77
C TYR A 182 -13.24 -12.10 -1.12
N ASP A 183 -13.95 -11.33 -1.94
CA ASP A 183 -15.06 -10.50 -1.50
C ASP A 183 -16.28 -11.40 -1.23
N VAL A 184 -16.85 -11.30 -0.03
CA VAL A 184 -18.04 -12.08 0.37
C VAL A 184 -19.17 -11.11 0.72
N PRO A 185 -20.27 -11.07 -0.06
CA PRO A 185 -21.39 -10.22 0.27
C PRO A 185 -22.15 -10.75 1.50
N LEU A 186 -22.68 -9.85 2.33
CA LEU A 186 -23.38 -10.15 3.57
C LEU A 186 -24.85 -9.74 3.50
N THR A 187 -25.77 -10.69 3.63
CA THR A 187 -27.22 -10.42 3.62
C THR A 187 -27.78 -10.39 5.04
N PRO A 188 -28.32 -9.26 5.53
CA PRO A 188 -28.91 -9.20 6.86
C PRO A 188 -30.07 -10.20 7.03
N ARG A 189 -30.04 -10.99 8.10
CA ARG A 189 -31.12 -11.90 8.53
C ARG A 189 -31.92 -11.35 9.73
N GLY A 190 -31.50 -10.20 10.26
CA GLY A 190 -32.06 -9.56 11.44
C GLY A 190 -31.37 -10.01 12.73
N GLY A 191 -31.43 -9.17 13.77
CA GLY A 191 -30.80 -9.46 15.07
C GLY A 191 -29.27 -9.49 15.04
N GLY A 192 -28.64 -8.72 14.14
CA GLY A 192 -27.19 -8.68 13.96
C GLY A 192 -26.58 -9.92 13.29
N ILE A 193 -27.38 -10.77 12.62
CA ILE A 193 -26.90 -11.94 11.86
C ILE A 193 -26.86 -11.64 10.37
N PHE A 194 -25.81 -12.07 9.68
CA PHE A 194 -25.54 -11.74 8.28
C PHE A 194 -25.14 -12.98 7.46
N GLU A 195 -26.02 -13.44 6.57
CA GLU A 195 -25.72 -14.62 5.77
C GLU A 195 -24.69 -14.32 4.65
N PRO A 196 -23.57 -15.07 4.56
CA PRO A 196 -22.59 -14.90 3.50
C PRO A 196 -23.13 -15.43 2.17
N GLY A 197 -23.00 -14.61 1.12
CA GLY A 197 -23.42 -14.94 -0.24
C GLY A 197 -22.29 -15.46 -1.12
N ALA A 198 -22.55 -15.56 -2.44
CA ALA A 198 -21.58 -16.02 -3.42
C ALA A 198 -20.36 -15.08 -3.46
N ALA A 199 -19.19 -15.65 -3.19
CA ALA A 199 -17.93 -14.95 -3.13
C ALA A 199 -17.40 -14.63 -4.54
N THR A 200 -16.68 -13.51 -4.65
CA THR A 200 -15.98 -13.14 -5.88
C THR A 200 -14.50 -12.98 -5.59
N LEU A 201 -13.64 -13.50 -6.46
CA LEU A 201 -12.19 -13.36 -6.32
C LEU A 201 -11.83 -11.87 -6.37
N PHE A 202 -11.12 -11.40 -5.34
CA PHE A 202 -10.60 -10.05 -5.26
C PHE A 202 -9.19 -9.99 -5.87
N VAL A 203 -8.34 -10.93 -5.47
CA VAL A 203 -6.93 -11.03 -5.92
C VAL A 203 -6.39 -12.43 -5.65
N ARG A 204 -5.48 -12.92 -6.51
CA ARG A 204 -4.52 -13.98 -6.15
C ARG A 204 -3.21 -13.36 -5.70
N LEU A 205 -2.79 -13.65 -4.49
CA LEU A 205 -1.53 -13.21 -3.91
C LEU A 205 -0.36 -14.00 -4.50
N PRO A 206 0.88 -13.47 -4.47
CA PRO A 206 2.03 -14.16 -5.06
C PRO A 206 2.41 -15.50 -4.38
N GLN A 207 1.90 -15.74 -3.17
CA GLN A 207 2.23 -16.90 -2.34
C GLN A 207 0.97 -17.44 -1.66
N GLU A 208 0.85 -18.77 -1.60
CA GLU A 208 -0.18 -19.45 -0.79
C GLU A 208 0.13 -19.33 0.72
N GLY A 209 -0.84 -19.69 1.55
CA GLY A 209 -0.68 -19.73 3.00
C GLY A 209 -0.95 -18.39 3.69
N THR A 210 -1.87 -17.61 3.12
CA THR A 210 -2.31 -16.33 3.71
C THR A 210 -3.11 -16.61 4.98
N GLY A 211 -2.67 -16.04 6.10
CA GLY A 211 -3.37 -16.06 7.38
C GLY A 211 -4.27 -14.84 7.55
N ALA A 212 -4.16 -14.16 8.70
CA ALA A 212 -4.84 -12.89 8.94
C ALA A 212 -4.51 -11.82 7.89
N ILE A 213 -5.51 -10.99 7.61
CA ILE A 213 -5.45 -9.84 6.73
C ILE A 213 -6.03 -8.65 7.50
N GLN A 214 -5.47 -7.45 7.33
CA GLN A 214 -6.03 -6.20 7.84
C GLN A 214 -5.66 -5.04 6.95
N TYR A 215 -6.52 -4.03 6.89
CA TYR A 215 -6.18 -2.77 6.24
C TYR A 215 -5.33 -1.91 7.17
N VAL A 216 -4.24 -1.35 6.63
CA VAL A 216 -3.42 -0.39 7.38
C VAL A 216 -4.25 0.87 7.62
N PRO A 217 -4.52 1.24 8.89
CA PRO A 217 -5.47 2.30 9.18
C PRO A 217 -4.91 3.70 8.88
N ARG A 218 -3.61 3.94 9.13
CA ARG A 218 -2.92 5.22 8.85
C ARG A 218 -1.40 5.06 8.64
N GLY A 219 -0.74 6.15 8.24
CA GLY A 219 0.71 6.28 8.07
C GLY A 219 1.18 5.94 6.65
N LEU A 220 2.46 5.61 6.50
CA LEU A 220 3.13 5.44 5.19
C LEU A 220 2.43 4.43 4.26
N TYR A 221 1.69 3.48 4.83
CA TYR A 221 1.01 2.43 4.11
C TYR A 221 -0.52 2.48 4.22
N THR A 222 -1.12 3.60 4.62
CA THR A 222 -2.58 3.77 4.76
C THR A 222 -3.34 3.14 3.59
N GLY A 223 -4.37 2.36 3.91
CA GLY A 223 -5.27 1.78 2.92
C GLY A 223 -4.75 0.54 2.22
N ASN A 224 -3.47 0.17 2.37
CA ASN A 224 -2.99 -1.10 1.83
C ASN A 224 -3.51 -2.27 2.66
N LEU A 225 -3.72 -3.42 2.01
CA LEU A 225 -4.12 -4.64 2.68
C LEU A 225 -2.86 -5.38 3.16
N MET A 226 -2.59 -5.31 4.46
CA MET A 226 -1.52 -6.06 5.11
C MET A 226 -1.98 -7.49 5.40
N TYR A 227 -1.09 -8.45 5.28
CA TYR A 227 -1.37 -9.85 5.58
C TYR A 227 -0.15 -10.60 6.10
N VAL A 228 -0.39 -11.65 6.86
CA VAL A 228 0.65 -12.60 7.26
C VAL A 228 0.69 -13.76 6.28
N ASN A 229 1.91 -14.21 5.95
CA ASN A 229 2.12 -15.45 5.22
C ASN A 229 2.73 -16.50 6.16
N TRP A 230 1.93 -17.52 6.43
CA TRP A 230 2.29 -18.63 7.29
C TRP A 230 3.45 -19.47 6.75
N ASN A 231 3.39 -19.84 5.47
CA ASN A 231 4.33 -20.79 4.86
C ASN A 231 5.74 -20.19 4.75
N PHE A 232 5.81 -18.87 4.57
CA PHE A 232 7.05 -18.15 4.34
C PHE A 232 7.56 -17.39 5.57
N GLY A 233 6.73 -17.21 6.61
CA GLY A 233 7.13 -16.49 7.81
C GLY A 233 7.33 -15.01 7.56
N GLU A 234 6.43 -14.41 6.79
CA GLU A 234 6.52 -13.04 6.32
C GLU A 234 5.27 -12.24 6.71
N VAL A 235 5.44 -10.93 6.85
CA VAL A 235 4.35 -9.96 6.79
C VAL A 235 4.50 -9.24 5.46
N ARG A 236 3.40 -9.11 4.72
CA ARG A 236 3.38 -8.54 3.37
C ARG A 236 2.21 -7.57 3.24
N MET A 237 2.24 -6.77 2.20
CA MET A 237 1.23 -5.76 1.91
C MET A 237 0.90 -5.77 0.43
N LEU A 238 -0.39 -5.92 0.13
CA LEU A 238 -0.93 -5.69 -1.18
C LEU A 238 -1.26 -4.21 -1.33
N VAL A 239 -0.74 -3.58 -2.39
CA VAL A 239 -1.01 -2.16 -2.67
C VAL A 239 -2.42 -2.00 -3.23
N ILE A 240 -3.21 -1.16 -2.55
CA ILE A 240 -4.60 -0.87 -2.91
C ILE A 240 -4.70 0.56 -3.42
N ASP A 241 -5.45 0.74 -4.50
CA ASP A 241 -5.86 2.06 -4.97
C ASP A 241 -6.97 2.60 -4.07
N SER A 242 -6.72 3.72 -3.39
CA SER A 242 -7.69 4.30 -2.44
C SER A 242 -8.95 4.87 -3.11
N ALA A 243 -8.91 5.18 -4.40
CA ALA A 243 -10.06 5.70 -5.14
C ALA A 243 -11.04 4.59 -5.54
N THR A 244 -10.53 3.43 -5.96
CA THR A 244 -11.35 2.31 -6.46
C THR A 244 -11.51 1.17 -5.45
N GLY A 245 -10.63 1.09 -4.44
CA GLY A 245 -10.55 -0.03 -3.51
C GLY A 245 -10.01 -1.32 -4.14
N LEU A 246 -9.40 -1.25 -5.33
CA LEU A 246 -8.89 -2.41 -6.05
C LEU A 246 -7.37 -2.57 -5.89
N PRO A 247 -6.85 -3.80 -6.03
CA PRO A 247 -5.42 -4.05 -6.10
C PRO A 247 -4.76 -3.31 -7.28
N ILE A 248 -3.54 -2.84 -7.09
CA ILE A 248 -2.72 -2.30 -8.18
C ILE A 248 -2.01 -3.44 -8.92
N ASN A 249 -2.07 -3.42 -10.24
CA ASN A 249 -1.21 -4.24 -11.09
C ASN A 249 0.20 -3.61 -11.16
N ASP A 250 1.24 -4.36 -10.81
CA ASP A 250 2.62 -3.86 -10.71
C ASP A 250 3.23 -3.48 -12.07
N VAL A 251 2.76 -4.09 -13.17
CA VAL A 251 3.24 -3.82 -14.52
C VAL A 251 2.57 -2.58 -15.11
N THR A 252 1.25 -2.47 -14.97
CA THR A 252 0.49 -1.36 -15.59
C THR A 252 0.38 -0.13 -14.69
N GLY A 253 0.55 -0.31 -13.37
CA GLY A 253 0.32 0.72 -12.37
C GLY A 253 -1.15 1.09 -12.19
N LEU A 254 -2.08 0.33 -12.78
CA LEU A 254 -3.51 0.61 -12.75
C LEU A 254 -4.25 -0.29 -11.75
N PRO A 255 -5.34 0.20 -11.15
CA PRO A 255 -6.22 -0.64 -10.34
C PRO A 255 -6.93 -1.69 -11.20
N GLU A 256 -6.87 -2.94 -10.77
CA GLU A 256 -7.43 -4.08 -11.49
C GLU A 256 -7.92 -5.13 -10.49
N ARG A 257 -9.08 -5.74 -10.73
CA ARG A 257 -9.52 -6.91 -9.96
C ARG A 257 -8.77 -8.13 -10.46
N ASP A 258 -8.21 -8.92 -9.54
CA ASP A 258 -7.43 -10.13 -9.86
C ASP A 258 -6.32 -9.89 -10.91
N PRO A 259 -5.41 -8.91 -10.67
CA PRO A 259 -4.34 -8.63 -11.62
C PRO A 259 -3.41 -9.85 -11.74
N ALA A 260 -2.90 -10.10 -12.94
CA ALA A 260 -1.93 -11.18 -13.16
C ALA A 260 -0.62 -10.99 -12.36
N THR A 261 -0.29 -9.73 -12.06
CA THR A 261 0.89 -9.34 -11.28
C THR A 261 0.47 -8.30 -10.24
N PRO A 262 -0.10 -8.71 -9.09
CA PRO A 262 -0.45 -7.78 -8.03
C PRO A 262 0.81 -7.11 -7.47
N ARG A 263 0.73 -5.82 -7.20
CA ARG A 263 1.80 -5.08 -6.53
C ARG A 263 1.82 -5.43 -5.05
N ASP A 264 2.74 -6.31 -4.71
CA ASP A 264 2.89 -6.89 -3.38
C ASP A 264 4.28 -6.58 -2.80
N ILE A 265 4.30 -6.04 -1.59
CA ILE A 265 5.51 -5.55 -0.93
C ILE A 265 5.71 -6.36 0.36
N ARG A 266 6.90 -6.89 0.56
CA ARG A 266 7.25 -7.53 1.82
C ARG A 266 7.56 -6.46 2.87
N PHE A 267 7.03 -6.65 4.07
CA PHE A 267 7.25 -5.78 5.22
C PHE A 267 8.28 -6.37 6.19
N ALA A 268 8.09 -7.64 6.56
CA ALA A 268 8.98 -8.35 7.48
C ALA A 268 9.17 -9.81 7.04
N SER A 269 10.30 -10.41 7.45
CA SER A 269 10.62 -11.82 7.24
C SER A 269 11.30 -12.46 8.46
N ASP A 270 11.64 -13.73 8.31
CA ASP A 270 12.32 -14.55 9.32
C ASP A 270 11.47 -14.82 10.58
N MET A 271 10.14 -14.79 10.44
CA MET A 271 9.19 -15.10 11.53
C MET A 271 8.88 -16.60 11.65
N GLY A 272 9.63 -17.45 10.95
CA GLY A 272 9.40 -18.91 10.90
C GLY A 272 8.03 -19.29 10.33
N VAL A 273 7.70 -20.58 10.35
CA VAL A 273 6.36 -21.01 9.93
C VAL A 273 5.39 -20.78 11.09
N GLY A 274 4.49 -19.80 10.96
CA GLY A 274 3.52 -19.56 12.01
C GLY A 274 3.00 -18.16 12.29
N PRO A 275 3.39 -17.04 11.62
CA PRO A 275 2.65 -15.81 11.83
C PRO A 275 1.20 -16.03 11.39
N TRP A 276 0.24 -15.68 12.25
CA TRP A 276 -1.14 -16.15 12.09
C TRP A 276 -2.18 -15.06 12.28
N GLY A 277 -2.29 -14.49 13.48
CA GLY A 277 -3.13 -13.33 13.74
C GLY A 277 -2.39 -12.03 13.40
N LEU A 278 -3.16 -11.00 13.03
CA LEU A 278 -2.65 -9.67 12.76
C LEU A 278 -3.71 -8.65 13.17
N GLU A 279 -3.30 -7.60 13.87
CA GLU A 279 -4.21 -6.56 14.36
C GLU A 279 -3.47 -5.24 14.60
N PHE A 280 -4.16 -4.10 14.44
CA PHE A 280 -3.63 -2.77 14.76
C PHE A 280 -4.13 -2.27 16.11
N ASP A 281 -3.25 -1.72 16.92
CA ASP A 281 -3.63 -1.00 18.13
C ASP A 281 -4.36 0.31 17.75
N PRO A 282 -5.64 0.51 18.13
CA PRO A 282 -6.41 1.68 17.70
C PRO A 282 -5.87 3.00 18.27
N LEU A 283 -5.03 2.95 19.32
CA LEU A 283 -4.49 4.16 19.96
C LEU A 283 -3.15 4.59 19.38
N THR A 284 -2.23 3.64 19.18
CA THR A 284 -0.85 3.93 18.74
C THR A 284 -0.61 3.64 17.28
N LEU A 285 -1.48 2.82 16.66
CA LEU A 285 -1.37 2.30 15.31
C LEU A 285 -0.16 1.36 15.11
N ASP A 286 0.50 0.98 16.20
CA ASP A 286 1.40 -0.16 16.22
C ASP A 286 0.60 -1.40 15.81
N PHE A 287 1.18 -2.27 14.99
CA PHE A 287 0.54 -3.53 14.64
C PHE A 287 1.18 -4.70 15.34
N LEU A 288 0.35 -5.68 15.64
CA LEU A 288 0.68 -6.86 16.40
C LEU A 288 0.49 -8.08 15.50
N VAL A 289 1.45 -8.99 15.55
CA VAL A 289 1.35 -10.31 14.90
C VAL A 289 1.43 -11.37 15.97
N SER A 290 0.43 -12.26 16.00
CA SER A 290 0.51 -13.45 16.81
C SER A 290 1.20 -14.57 16.04
N THR A 291 1.90 -15.45 16.75
CA THR A 291 2.59 -16.60 16.17
C THR A 291 2.11 -17.92 16.75
N TRP A 292 1.97 -18.91 15.88
CA TRP A 292 1.57 -20.27 16.22
C TRP A 292 2.81 -21.17 16.45
N ASN A 293 3.50 -21.56 15.36
CA ASN A 293 4.79 -22.28 15.36
C ASN A 293 5.97 -21.38 14.95
N GLY A 294 5.75 -20.08 14.80
CA GLY A 294 6.73 -19.16 14.25
C GLY A 294 8.01 -19.03 15.08
N ASP A 295 8.88 -18.11 14.68
CA ASP A 295 10.04 -17.68 15.44
C ASP A 295 9.92 -16.17 15.74
N PRO A 296 9.62 -15.77 16.99
CA PRO A 296 9.39 -16.61 18.16
C PRO A 296 8.06 -17.37 18.10
N SER A 297 8.00 -18.57 18.69
CA SER A 297 6.77 -19.37 18.73
C SER A 297 5.85 -18.92 19.85
N ASN A 298 4.54 -19.09 19.65
CA ASN A 298 3.51 -18.77 20.63
C ASN A 298 3.70 -17.39 21.28
N SER A 299 3.78 -16.35 20.46
CA SER A 299 4.12 -15.00 20.91
C SER A 299 3.26 -13.96 20.19
N ILE A 300 3.16 -12.78 20.79
CA ILE A 300 2.65 -11.57 20.15
C ILE A 300 3.84 -10.64 19.95
N ILE A 301 4.07 -10.25 18.70
CA ILE A 301 5.17 -9.40 18.28
C ILE A 301 4.58 -8.04 17.94
N GLN A 302 5.06 -6.99 18.59
CA GLN A 302 4.65 -5.61 18.32
C GLN A 302 5.65 -4.92 17.41
N PHE A 303 5.15 -4.38 16.32
CA PHE A 303 5.87 -3.51 15.41
C PHE A 303 5.41 -2.07 15.61
N SER A 304 6.36 -1.16 15.70
CA SER A 304 6.11 0.27 15.90
C SER A 304 7.10 1.08 15.08
N GLY A 305 6.83 2.37 14.90
CA GLY A 305 7.75 3.31 14.29
C GLY A 305 7.05 4.53 13.73
N PRO A 306 7.82 5.56 13.31
CA PRO A 306 7.25 6.78 12.74
C PRO A 306 6.42 6.53 11.48
N GLY A 307 6.64 5.41 10.77
CA GLY A 307 5.86 5.06 9.60
C GLY A 307 4.37 4.79 9.86
N PHE A 308 3.92 4.61 11.12
CA PHE A 308 2.50 4.51 11.48
C PHE A 308 1.88 5.85 11.89
N ALA A 309 2.67 6.90 12.04
CA ALA A 309 2.15 8.23 12.38
C ALA A 309 1.68 8.94 11.11
N ASN A 310 0.53 9.62 11.20
CA ASN A 310 0.06 10.52 10.15
C ASN A 310 0.99 11.73 10.05
N GLN A 311 1.40 12.07 8.84
CA GLN A 311 2.26 13.17 8.48
C GLN A 311 1.42 14.24 7.80
N PRO A 312 1.63 15.53 8.12
CA PRO A 312 0.82 16.58 7.52
C PRO A 312 1.10 16.68 6.00
N PRO A 313 0.08 17.05 5.21
CA PRO A 313 0.30 17.34 3.80
C PRO A 313 1.23 18.54 3.64
N HIS A 314 1.85 18.62 2.47
CA HIS A 314 2.70 19.74 2.06
C HIS A 314 2.08 20.45 0.86
N ALA A 315 1.54 21.65 1.09
CA ALA A 315 1.01 22.51 0.04
C ALA A 315 2.15 23.18 -0.74
N LYS A 316 2.00 23.30 -2.07
CA LYS A 316 3.03 23.78 -2.98
C LYS A 316 2.71 25.19 -3.47
N ASP A 317 3.69 26.08 -3.44
CA ASP A 317 3.58 27.38 -4.10
C ASP A 317 3.44 27.22 -5.61
N GLN A 318 2.69 28.12 -6.25
CA GLN A 318 2.45 28.08 -7.69
C GLN A 318 2.59 29.47 -8.31
N GLY A 319 3.04 29.50 -9.56
CA GLY A 319 3.04 30.70 -10.39
C GLY A 319 2.14 30.48 -11.60
N ILE A 320 1.17 31.36 -11.80
CA ILE A 320 0.29 31.34 -12.99
C ILE A 320 0.29 32.71 -13.66
N THR A 321 0.11 32.71 -14.97
CA THR A 321 0.06 33.94 -15.79
C THR A 321 -1.22 33.96 -16.59
N THR A 322 -1.90 35.09 -16.61
CA THR A 322 -3.02 35.33 -17.51
C THR A 322 -2.93 36.71 -18.14
N TRP A 323 -3.79 36.98 -19.10
CA TRP A 323 -3.93 38.28 -19.71
C TRP A 323 -5.00 39.11 -19.01
N VAL A 324 -4.90 40.43 -19.09
CA VAL A 324 -5.95 41.35 -18.64
C VAL A 324 -7.33 40.92 -19.16
N ASN A 325 -8.34 41.00 -18.30
CA ASN A 325 -9.73 40.58 -18.57
C ASN A 325 -9.91 39.13 -19.03
N THR A 326 -8.93 38.25 -18.76
CA THR A 326 -8.97 36.85 -19.20
C THR A 326 -8.93 35.93 -17.99
N PRO A 327 -10.01 35.16 -17.73
CA PRO A 327 -9.98 34.14 -16.70
C PRO A 327 -8.96 33.04 -16.99
N ILE A 328 -8.44 32.42 -15.93
CA ILE A 328 -7.56 31.25 -16.01
C ILE A 328 -7.97 30.19 -15.00
N ASP A 329 -8.04 28.95 -15.47
CA ASP A 329 -8.28 27.79 -14.63
C ASP A 329 -6.96 27.16 -14.22
N PHE A 330 -6.89 26.69 -12.97
CA PHE A 330 -5.71 26.03 -12.40
C PHE A 330 -6.13 25.07 -11.28
N VAL A 331 -5.22 24.17 -10.91
CA VAL A 331 -5.43 23.20 -9.83
C VAL A 331 -4.42 23.47 -8.72
N LEU A 332 -4.90 23.61 -7.49
CA LEU A 332 -4.04 23.75 -6.31
C LEU A 332 -3.19 22.50 -6.10
N GLY A 333 -1.89 22.70 -5.88
CA GLY A 333 -0.93 21.62 -5.72
C GLY A 333 -0.62 21.33 -4.24
N ALA A 334 -0.71 20.06 -3.84
CA ALA A 334 -0.16 19.56 -2.59
C ALA A 334 0.32 18.12 -2.76
N THR A 335 1.14 17.65 -1.83
CA THR A 335 1.55 16.25 -1.70
C THR A 335 1.37 15.81 -0.27
N ASP A 336 1.02 14.56 -0.08
CA ASP A 336 0.92 13.95 1.24
C ASP A 336 1.90 12.79 1.35
N PRO A 337 2.74 12.73 2.41
CA PRO A 337 3.68 11.62 2.60
C PRO A 337 3.01 10.25 2.73
N ASP A 338 1.81 10.21 3.32
CA ASP A 338 1.02 9.00 3.59
C ASP A 338 0.06 8.67 2.44
N ARG A 339 -0.01 9.57 1.43
CA ARG A 339 -0.85 9.48 0.23
C ARG A 339 -2.34 9.54 0.54
N ASP A 340 -2.69 10.23 1.62
CA ASP A 340 -4.07 10.44 1.99
C ASP A 340 -4.79 11.39 1.00
N PRO A 341 -6.10 11.19 0.77
CA PRO A 341 -6.91 12.11 -0.03
C PRO A 341 -6.88 13.53 0.55
N LEU A 342 -6.65 14.53 -0.32
CA LEU A 342 -6.49 15.92 0.12
C LEU A 342 -7.70 16.80 -0.18
N SER A 343 -8.06 17.60 0.81
CA SER A 343 -8.98 18.74 0.70
C SER A 343 -8.22 20.05 0.77
N PHE A 344 -8.78 21.13 0.22
CA PHE A 344 -8.10 22.41 0.10
C PHE A 344 -8.96 23.56 0.62
N GLN A 345 -8.33 24.45 1.39
CA GLN A 345 -8.95 25.64 1.96
C GLN A 345 -8.20 26.89 1.53
N ILE A 346 -8.94 27.89 1.04
CA ILE A 346 -8.41 29.22 0.78
C ILE A 346 -8.29 29.96 2.11
N VAL A 347 -7.07 30.41 2.43
CA VAL A 347 -6.76 31.19 3.64
C VAL A 347 -6.93 32.68 3.36
N SER A 348 -6.46 33.14 2.20
CA SER A 348 -6.63 34.52 1.74
C SER A 348 -6.98 34.50 0.25
N PRO A 349 -8.09 35.11 -0.17
CA PRO A 349 -8.41 35.26 -1.60
C PRO A 349 -7.49 36.30 -2.27
N PRO A 350 -7.49 36.33 -3.62
CA PRO A 350 -6.87 37.41 -4.39
C PRO A 350 -7.47 38.78 -4.06
N ALA A 351 -6.66 39.84 -4.17
CA ALA A 351 -7.08 41.22 -3.88
C ALA A 351 -7.57 41.98 -5.11
N ASN A 352 -7.17 41.57 -6.32
CA ASN A 352 -7.45 42.26 -7.58
C ASN A 352 -8.13 41.33 -8.60
N GLY A 353 -8.91 40.37 -8.10
CA GLY A 353 -9.70 39.46 -8.91
C GLY A 353 -10.63 38.61 -8.06
N VAL A 354 -11.47 37.84 -8.76
CA VAL A 354 -12.44 36.93 -8.14
C VAL A 354 -11.99 35.49 -8.34
N LEU A 355 -11.97 34.73 -7.26
CA LEU A 355 -11.71 33.29 -7.28
C LEU A 355 -13.03 32.50 -7.20
N THR A 356 -13.22 31.56 -8.11
CA THR A 356 -14.35 30.62 -8.12
C THR A 356 -13.86 29.17 -8.21
N GLY A 357 -14.77 28.21 -8.15
CA GLY A 357 -14.45 26.77 -8.15
C GLY A 357 -14.51 26.12 -6.76
N THR A 358 -14.33 24.81 -6.71
CA THR A 358 -14.42 23.99 -5.49
C THR A 358 -13.17 23.14 -5.31
N THR A 359 -12.82 22.83 -4.06
CA THR A 359 -11.68 21.99 -3.69
C THR A 359 -10.36 22.49 -4.30
N ALA A 360 -9.69 21.67 -5.11
CA ALA A 360 -8.43 21.98 -5.75
C ALA A 360 -8.61 22.74 -7.07
N GLU A 361 -9.73 22.55 -7.77
CA GLU A 361 -10.01 23.19 -9.06
C GLU A 361 -10.50 24.62 -8.84
N ARG A 362 -9.74 25.58 -9.39
CA ARG A 362 -9.97 27.01 -9.18
C ARG A 362 -9.95 27.76 -10.49
N SER A 363 -10.76 28.80 -10.57
CA SER A 363 -10.76 29.76 -11.67
C SER A 363 -10.56 31.17 -11.13
N TYR A 364 -9.54 31.86 -11.62
CA TYR A 364 -9.25 33.26 -11.29
C TYR A 364 -9.67 34.16 -12.44
N SER A 365 -10.49 35.18 -12.14
CA SER A 365 -10.86 36.24 -13.06
C SER A 365 -10.29 37.57 -12.55
N PRO A 366 -9.34 38.20 -13.28
CA PRO A 366 -8.85 39.52 -12.91
C PRO A 366 -9.97 40.54 -12.85
N GLU A 367 -9.88 41.52 -11.94
CA GLU A 367 -10.72 42.70 -12.02
C GLU A 367 -10.58 43.40 -13.39
N PRO A 368 -11.65 43.98 -13.95
CA PRO A 368 -11.59 44.63 -15.24
C PRO A 368 -10.48 45.69 -15.32
N GLY A 369 -9.53 45.49 -16.25
CA GLY A 369 -8.40 46.40 -16.47
C GLY A 369 -7.21 46.20 -15.54
N PHE A 370 -7.25 45.27 -14.57
CA PHE A 370 -6.11 45.00 -13.70
C PHE A 370 -4.93 44.43 -14.48
N VAL A 371 -3.75 44.99 -14.24
CA VAL A 371 -2.44 44.53 -14.72
C VAL A 371 -1.47 44.65 -13.57
N GLY A 372 -0.77 43.56 -13.26
CA GLY A 372 0.08 43.49 -12.08
C GLY A 372 0.14 42.08 -11.50
N THR A 373 0.68 41.99 -10.29
CA THR A 373 0.75 40.74 -9.54
C THR A 373 -0.33 40.70 -8.48
N ASP A 374 -1.03 39.58 -8.40
CA ASP A 374 -1.99 39.26 -7.34
C ASP A 374 -1.59 37.96 -6.63
N HIS A 375 -2.14 37.74 -5.44
CA HIS A 375 -1.79 36.61 -4.60
C HIS A 375 -3.01 36.02 -3.91
N LEU A 376 -3.08 34.70 -3.86
CA LEU A 376 -3.94 33.99 -2.91
C LEU A 376 -3.10 33.01 -2.12
N THR A 377 -3.54 32.72 -0.90
CA THR A 377 -2.90 31.71 -0.05
C THR A 377 -3.86 30.60 0.30
N PHE A 378 -3.38 29.37 0.36
CA PHE A 378 -4.19 28.18 0.65
C PHE A 378 -3.46 27.19 1.55
N ARG A 379 -4.21 26.24 2.11
CA ARG A 379 -3.72 25.07 2.83
C ARG A 379 -4.41 23.81 2.30
N ALA A 380 -3.73 22.68 2.39
CA ALA A 380 -4.27 21.36 2.19
C ALA A 380 -4.53 20.67 3.54
N SER A 381 -5.48 19.74 3.58
CA SER A 381 -5.81 18.92 4.75
C SER A 381 -6.11 17.49 4.30
N ASP A 382 -5.48 16.53 4.96
CA ASP A 382 -5.73 15.07 4.81
C ASP A 382 -6.98 14.62 5.62
N GLY A 383 -7.57 15.52 6.40
CA GLY A 383 -8.72 15.26 7.27
C GLY A 383 -8.35 15.14 8.76
N PHE A 384 -7.06 15.02 9.07
CA PHE A 384 -6.49 14.91 10.40
C PHE A 384 -5.55 16.07 10.73
N LEU A 385 -4.62 16.36 9.82
CA LEU A 385 -3.62 17.42 9.89
C LEU A 385 -3.77 18.41 8.73
N THR A 386 -3.28 19.62 8.95
CA THR A 386 -3.30 20.70 7.95
C THR A 386 -1.88 21.06 7.56
N SER A 387 -1.68 21.34 6.28
CA SER A 387 -0.38 21.69 5.71
C SER A 387 0.15 23.05 6.16
N ASN A 388 1.39 23.33 5.75
CA ASN A 388 1.90 24.69 5.59
C ASN A 388 0.95 25.56 4.74
N THR A 389 1.06 26.88 4.87
CA THR A 389 0.38 27.82 3.96
C THR A 389 1.21 27.97 2.70
N ALA A 390 0.60 27.76 1.54
CA ALA A 390 1.21 27.99 0.23
C ALA A 390 0.60 29.20 -0.46
N THR A 391 1.35 29.82 -1.37
CA THR A 391 0.97 31.02 -2.13
C THR A 391 0.87 30.70 -3.61
N VAL A 392 -0.24 31.08 -4.24
CA VAL A 392 -0.33 31.18 -5.70
C VAL A 392 -0.08 32.62 -6.09
N THR A 393 1.00 32.85 -6.86
CA THR A 393 1.33 34.14 -7.44
C THR A 393 0.76 34.22 -8.85
N ILE A 394 -0.06 35.25 -9.09
CA ILE A 394 -0.81 35.43 -10.31
C ILE A 394 -0.28 36.67 -11.01
N VAL A 395 0.30 36.51 -12.20
CA VAL A 395 0.78 37.65 -13.00
C VAL A 395 -0.22 37.93 -14.13
N VAL A 396 -0.81 39.12 -14.11
CA VAL A 396 -1.74 39.60 -15.13
C VAL A 396 -1.02 40.60 -16.04
N SER A 397 -0.89 40.25 -17.32
CA SER A 397 -0.15 41.03 -18.31
C SER A 397 -1.06 41.64 -19.38
N TYR A 398 -0.58 42.67 -20.08
CA TYR A 398 -1.25 43.21 -21.26
C TYR A 398 -1.29 42.19 -22.39
N ARG A 399 -2.42 42.12 -23.11
CA ARG A 399 -2.44 41.47 -24.42
C ARG A 399 -1.72 42.37 -25.42
N TYR A 400 -0.49 42.03 -25.80
CA TYR A 400 0.09 42.61 -27.01
C TYR A 400 -0.53 41.92 -28.21
N GLY A 401 -1.47 42.59 -28.89
CA GLY A 401 -1.91 42.18 -30.21
C GLY A 401 -0.84 42.50 -31.27
N PRO A 402 -0.85 41.84 -32.43
CA PRO A 402 0.08 42.12 -33.53
C PRO A 402 -0.06 43.52 -34.19
N ASP A 403 -0.92 44.42 -33.70
CA ASP A 403 -1.25 45.68 -34.39
C ASP A 403 -0.58 46.94 -33.79
N ALA A 404 0.67 46.83 -33.32
CA ALA A 404 1.54 48.01 -33.13
C ALA A 404 2.27 48.41 -34.43
N GLY A 405 1.74 48.00 -35.58
CA GLY A 405 2.24 48.32 -36.91
C GLY A 405 1.15 48.92 -37.80
N SER A 406 0.63 50.11 -37.46
CA SER A 406 -0.05 50.94 -38.45
C SER A 406 0.75 52.22 -38.68
N SER A 407 1.69 52.16 -39.62
CA SER A 407 2.22 53.34 -40.29
C SER A 407 1.14 53.90 -41.23
N ASP A 408 0.19 54.64 -40.68
CA ASP A 408 -0.56 55.62 -41.48
C ASP A 408 -1.09 56.73 -40.58
N ARG A 409 -0.26 57.76 -40.37
CA ARG A 409 -0.69 59.17 -40.28
C ARG A 409 0.48 60.06 -40.72
N GLY A 410 0.59 60.25 -42.03
CA GLY A 410 1.15 61.48 -42.57
C GLY A 410 0.10 62.58 -42.41
N ALA A 411 0.29 63.45 -41.43
CA ALA A 411 -0.26 64.81 -41.40
C ALA A 411 0.49 65.62 -40.33
N GLU A 412 1.62 66.21 -40.72
CA GLU A 412 2.12 67.40 -40.03
C GLU A 412 1.16 68.57 -40.28
N PRO A 413 1.12 69.53 -39.33
CA PRO A 413 1.62 70.84 -39.72
C PRO A 413 2.67 71.37 -38.73
N ASP A 414 3.83 71.70 -39.29
CA ASP A 414 4.65 72.90 -39.09
C ASP A 414 4.35 73.78 -37.85
N MET A 415 5.29 73.78 -36.90
CA MET A 415 5.78 75.00 -36.24
C MET A 415 7.28 74.86 -35.98
N GLY A 416 8.08 75.66 -36.68
CA GLY A 416 9.54 75.61 -36.65
C GLY A 416 10.27 76.45 -35.60
N LEU A 417 11.59 76.49 -35.82
CA LEU A 417 12.65 77.37 -35.26
C LEU A 417 13.06 77.04 -33.80
N GLU A 418 14.32 76.88 -33.43
CA GLU A 418 15.61 77.18 -34.06
C GLU A 418 16.70 76.37 -33.31
N GLN A 419 17.71 75.89 -34.03
CA GLN A 419 18.96 75.43 -33.44
C GLN A 419 19.78 76.66 -33.05
N ASP A 420 20.28 76.69 -31.82
CA ASP A 420 21.44 77.50 -31.45
C ASP A 420 22.59 76.55 -31.12
N ALA A 421 23.59 76.56 -32.00
CA ALA A 421 24.86 75.90 -31.82
C ALA A 421 25.90 76.98 -31.49
N THR A 422 26.56 76.84 -30.35
CA THR A 422 27.84 77.51 -30.09
C THR A 422 28.84 76.49 -29.53
N GLU A 423 29.81 76.14 -30.36
CA GLU A 423 31.12 75.65 -29.94
C GLU A 423 31.87 76.78 -29.22
N LEU A 424 32.66 76.48 -28.19
CA LEU A 424 34.12 76.72 -28.20
C LEU A 424 34.84 76.27 -26.90
N ASP A 425 35.91 75.49 -27.12
CA ASP A 425 37.25 75.52 -26.51
C ASP A 425 37.59 75.00 -25.09
N ALA A 426 38.20 73.80 -25.11
CA ALA A 426 39.65 73.53 -24.93
C ALA A 426 40.31 73.34 -23.54
N ALA A 427 40.94 72.15 -23.46
CA ALA A 427 42.26 71.78 -22.92
C ALA A 427 42.45 71.51 -21.40
N THR A 428 42.90 70.30 -21.04
CA THR A 428 44.34 69.97 -20.86
C THR A 428 44.60 68.50 -20.42
N GLU A 429 45.52 67.83 -21.13
CA GLU A 429 46.63 66.91 -20.74
C GLU A 429 46.42 65.91 -19.58
N ALA A 430 46.44 64.59 -19.78
CA ALA A 430 47.59 63.67 -19.97
C ALA A 430 48.08 63.01 -18.67
N ASP A 431 48.01 61.67 -18.61
CA ASP A 431 49.13 60.86 -18.12
C ASP A 431 49.12 59.48 -18.78
N SER A 432 50.33 59.06 -19.10
CA SER A 432 50.77 57.94 -19.92
C SER A 432 51.40 56.85 -19.05
N GLY A 433 51.28 55.59 -19.44
CA GLY A 433 52.07 54.54 -18.79
C GLY A 433 51.78 53.13 -19.25
N ALA A 434 52.16 52.80 -20.49
CA ALA A 434 52.33 51.42 -20.92
C ALA A 434 53.69 50.88 -20.45
N LEU A 435 53.73 49.64 -19.96
CA LEU A 435 54.93 48.82 -19.97
C LEU A 435 54.59 47.39 -20.41
N ASP A 436 55.45 46.94 -21.32
CA ASP A 436 55.43 45.77 -22.19
C ASP A 436 56.30 44.64 -21.61
N LEU A 437 56.16 43.45 -22.23
CA LEU A 437 57.09 42.33 -22.40
C LEU A 437 56.85 41.04 -21.61
N GLY A 438 56.63 39.95 -22.37
CA GLY A 438 57.07 38.62 -21.97
C GLY A 438 56.32 37.43 -22.60
N ALA A 439 56.68 37.08 -23.84
CA ALA A 439 56.22 35.90 -24.58
C ALA A 439 56.58 34.56 -23.92
N ARG A 440 55.83 33.49 -24.26
CA ARG A 440 56.33 32.15 -24.67
C ARG A 440 55.22 31.23 -25.18
N ASP A 441 55.28 30.98 -26.50
CA ASP A 441 55.27 29.70 -27.23
C ASP A 441 54.34 28.56 -26.75
N SER A 442 53.37 28.16 -27.62
CA SER A 442 53.40 26.96 -28.49
C SER A 442 52.72 25.74 -27.81
N GLU A 443 51.77 25.00 -28.38
CA GLU A 443 51.50 24.65 -29.77
C GLU A 443 49.99 24.52 -30.06
N ALA A 444 49.63 24.87 -31.29
CA ALA A 444 48.42 24.44 -31.98
C ALA A 444 48.70 23.15 -32.76
N VAL A 445 47.63 22.55 -33.32
CA VAL A 445 47.50 21.77 -34.58
C VAL A 445 46.43 20.71 -34.35
N SER A 446 45.40 20.51 -35.16
CA SER A 446 44.83 21.14 -36.37
C SER A 446 43.49 20.41 -36.59
N ASP A 447 42.36 21.10 -36.71
CA ASP A 447 41.72 21.46 -37.99
C ASP A 447 41.35 20.28 -38.90
N ALA A 448 40.04 20.08 -39.11
CA ALA A 448 39.37 20.20 -40.41
C ALA A 448 38.04 19.41 -40.43
N GLY A 449 36.94 20.12 -40.68
CA GLY A 449 35.66 19.53 -41.11
C GLY A 449 35.71 19.06 -42.58
N PRO A 450 34.60 18.97 -43.34
CA PRO A 450 33.22 19.32 -43.00
C PRO A 450 32.17 18.23 -43.38
N ARG A 451 30.92 18.47 -42.96
CA ARG A 451 29.65 17.93 -43.53
C ARG A 451 29.49 18.39 -45.01
N PRO A 452 28.71 17.76 -45.92
CA PRO A 452 27.25 17.59 -45.75
C PRO A 452 26.50 16.45 -46.49
N ASP A 453 25.24 16.32 -46.07
CA ASP A 453 23.98 16.04 -46.80
C ASP A 453 23.62 14.72 -47.51
N ALA A 454 22.43 14.26 -47.09
CA ALA A 454 21.26 13.81 -47.86
C ALA A 454 21.23 12.44 -48.56
N GLY A 455 20.11 11.73 -48.35
CA GLY A 455 19.54 10.81 -49.33
C GLY A 455 18.89 9.54 -48.75
N SER A 456 17.57 9.55 -48.59
CA SER A 456 16.73 8.35 -48.85
C SER A 456 16.29 8.39 -50.32
N PRO A 457 16.15 7.24 -50.99
CA PRO A 457 14.82 6.61 -51.17
C PRO A 457 14.87 5.05 -51.17
N GLY A 458 13.76 4.36 -50.84
CA GLY A 458 12.85 3.70 -51.81
C GLY A 458 13.15 2.18 -51.88
N GLU A 459 12.32 1.28 -51.33
CA GLU A 459 11.13 0.60 -51.92
C GLU A 459 11.44 -0.79 -52.52
N GLU A 460 10.38 -1.64 -52.55
CA GLU A 460 10.20 -2.98 -53.16
C GLU A 460 10.72 -4.22 -52.39
N GLU A 461 10.03 -5.37 -52.32
CA GLU A 461 8.67 -5.86 -52.67
C GLU A 461 8.52 -7.29 -52.09
N GLY A 462 7.29 -7.82 -51.98
CA GLY A 462 7.02 -9.22 -52.39
C GLY A 462 6.56 -10.27 -51.37
N CYS A 463 5.23 -10.32 -51.12
CA CYS A 463 4.30 -11.47 -51.14
C CYS A 463 4.77 -12.94 -50.84
N ASP A 464 4.06 -13.64 -49.92
CA ASP A 464 2.89 -14.52 -50.19
C ASP A 464 2.78 -15.82 -49.35
N CYS A 465 1.53 -16.28 -49.25
CA CYS A 465 1.01 -17.64 -49.02
C CYS A 465 0.76 -18.19 -47.59
N ALA A 466 -0.53 -18.48 -47.39
CA ALA A 466 -1.14 -19.25 -46.32
C ALA A 466 -0.95 -20.77 -46.43
N ALA A 467 -1.06 -21.49 -45.30
CA ALA A 467 -1.54 -22.89 -45.25
C ALA A 467 -1.92 -23.33 -43.81
N GLY A 468 -3.14 -23.86 -43.66
CA GLY A 468 -3.35 -25.24 -43.18
C GLY A 468 -3.35 -25.57 -41.67
N GLU A 469 -4.58 -25.66 -41.12
CA GLU A 469 -5.13 -26.69 -40.21
C GLU A 469 -4.20 -27.61 -39.37
N SER A 470 -4.50 -27.74 -38.07
CA SER A 470 -5.11 -28.99 -37.54
C SER A 470 -5.52 -28.88 -36.07
N ARG A 471 -6.71 -29.42 -35.77
CA ARG A 471 -7.23 -29.67 -34.42
C ARG A 471 -6.62 -30.95 -33.87
N GLY A 472 -6.24 -30.97 -32.60
CA GLY A 472 -5.83 -32.17 -31.87
C GLY A 472 -6.11 -32.06 -30.38
N SER A 473 -7.15 -32.74 -29.92
CA SER A 473 -7.51 -32.94 -28.51
C SER A 473 -6.40 -33.66 -27.73
N SER A 474 -6.20 -33.32 -26.46
CA SER A 474 -5.71 -34.31 -25.48
C SER A 474 -6.14 -33.96 -24.05
N ALA A 475 -6.61 -35.00 -23.37
CA ALA A 475 -7.09 -35.03 -22.01
C ALA A 475 -5.91 -35.03 -21.01
N TRP A 476 -6.07 -34.36 -19.88
CA TRP A 476 -5.15 -34.44 -18.75
C TRP A 476 -5.67 -35.44 -17.71
N SER A 477 -4.89 -36.50 -17.48
CA SER A 477 -5.07 -37.45 -16.39
C SER A 477 -4.11 -37.13 -15.24
N LEU A 478 -4.62 -37.29 -14.01
CA LEU A 478 -3.92 -37.24 -12.73
C LEU A 478 -2.62 -38.07 -12.73
N ALA A 479 -1.55 -37.50 -12.17
CA ALA A 479 -0.34 -38.24 -11.80
C ALA A 479 -0.20 -38.29 -10.27
N LEU A 480 -0.43 -39.48 -9.70
CA LEU A 480 -0.15 -39.86 -8.32
C LEU A 480 1.28 -40.45 -8.29
N LEU A 481 2.24 -39.79 -7.63
CA LEU A 481 3.61 -40.31 -7.52
C LEU A 481 3.69 -41.38 -6.41
N THR A 482 3.91 -42.64 -6.79
CA THR A 482 4.26 -43.75 -5.89
C THR A 482 5.72 -44.13 -6.12
N LEU A 483 6.57 -44.02 -5.09
CA LEU A 483 7.99 -44.40 -5.17
C LEU A 483 8.14 -45.91 -4.91
N VAL A 484 8.56 -46.69 -5.93
CA VAL A 484 8.95 -48.10 -5.78
C VAL A 484 10.46 -48.24 -5.99
N ALA A 485 11.16 -48.73 -4.96
CA ALA A 485 12.60 -48.99 -4.99
C ALA A 485 12.95 -50.25 -5.79
N VAL A 486 13.81 -50.10 -6.80
CA VAL A 486 14.34 -51.20 -7.63
C VAL A 486 15.54 -51.87 -6.94
N ARG A 487 15.42 -53.16 -6.66
CA ARG A 487 16.48 -54.02 -6.07
C ARG A 487 17.29 -54.67 -7.19
N ARG A 488 18.55 -54.24 -7.40
CA ARG A 488 19.49 -54.92 -8.31
C ARG A 488 19.98 -56.25 -7.69
N ARG A 489 19.73 -57.37 -8.36
CA ARG A 489 20.31 -58.69 -8.07
C ARG A 489 21.58 -58.89 -8.90
N THR A 490 22.72 -59.11 -8.25
CA THR A 490 23.92 -59.69 -8.87
C THR A 490 23.91 -61.21 -8.70
N ARG A 491 24.02 -61.94 -9.82
CA ARG A 491 24.15 -63.41 -9.91
C ARG A 491 25.64 -63.75 -9.97
N SER A 492 26.12 -64.70 -9.17
CA SER A 492 27.36 -65.43 -9.44
C SER A 492 27.06 -66.92 -9.70
N ARG A 493 27.84 -67.50 -10.62
CA ARG A 493 27.79 -68.85 -11.20
C ARG A 493 28.30 -69.91 -10.20
N SER A 494 27.55 -70.99 -9.99
CA SER A 494 27.75 -72.38 -10.50
C SER A 494 28.81 -73.23 -9.79
N SER A 495 28.38 -74.39 -9.26
CA SER A 495 29.11 -75.65 -9.42
C SER A 495 28.16 -76.85 -9.45
N SER A 496 28.46 -77.73 -10.39
CA SER A 496 27.94 -79.09 -10.64
C SER A 496 27.90 -80.01 -9.43
N ARG A 497 26.82 -80.79 -9.28
CA ARG A 497 26.71 -82.20 -9.69
C ARG A 497 25.28 -82.69 -9.50
#